data_AF-A0A7K0PB41-F1
#
_entry.id   AF-A0A7K0PB41-F1
#
_cell.length_a   1.000
_cell.length_b   1.000
_cell.length_c   1.000
_cell.angle_alpha   90.00
_cell.angle_beta   90.00
_cell.angle_gamma   90.00
#
_symmetry.space_group_name_H-M   'P 1'
#
loop_
_entity.id
_entity.type
_entity.pdbx_description
1 polymer ?
#
loop_
_entity_poly.entity_id
_entity_poly.type
_entity_poly.pdbx_seq_one_letter_code
_entity_poly.pdbx_strand_id
1 'polypeptide(L)'
;MARFEHTHDPIALLAVAAQVLRAARPHEPDLVSQREYNDARVRLGHGSTPRADKLVARFGVSWMVFRDRALNADHPPRALAMAAMRQVRRVLTTAEAVSAVQRAASYLGSEEISVTQYTEARRALMMRASARHTHARHLMPMPEAHSIGTKFGFAKIVAAAGLRMPPNREPPLMSRADAICVFIEVYGFMPRKDDLTWMGRAHGIQLMSADKYLHSVEAKTALERFASRGRWCPPISTRGLVRPEQWEDIEDTSGILAGLAIKYPRKRAADQGHTLEEVRSAIALAWDALPKGQSLTVERYASVRRTQGLPHYGTAHKIAQRNGTTFAQLVRDEADARSRRDGRTKSD
;
A
#
# COMPACT_ATOMS: atom_id res chain seq x y z
N MET A 1 12.53 -7.08 39.67
CA MET A 1 11.33 -6.40 39.13
C MET A 1 11.23 -6.66 37.64
N ALA A 2 10.20 -7.36 37.17
CA ALA A 2 10.05 -7.69 35.75
C ALA A 2 9.68 -6.45 34.94
N ARG A 3 10.44 -6.19 33.85
CA ARG A 3 10.13 -5.14 32.86
C ARG A 3 8.86 -5.56 32.11
N PHE A 4 7.87 -4.67 32.02
CA PHE A 4 6.69 -4.91 31.18
C PHE A 4 7.10 -4.66 29.73
N GLU A 5 7.30 -5.73 28.97
CA GLU A 5 7.66 -5.64 27.56
C GLU A 5 6.43 -5.26 26.72
N HIS A 6 6.68 -4.49 25.66
CA HIS A 6 5.68 -3.87 24.78
C HIS A 6 4.76 -4.87 24.03
N THR A 7 4.95 -6.17 24.25
CA THR A 7 4.34 -7.33 23.57
C THR A 7 3.17 -7.99 24.32
N HIS A 8 2.75 -7.50 25.49
CA HIS A 8 1.78 -8.24 26.31
C HIS A 8 0.31 -8.14 25.87
N ASP A 9 -0.36 -9.27 26.09
CA ASP A 9 -1.78 -9.61 25.89
C ASP A 9 -2.74 -8.52 26.42
N PRO A 10 -3.67 -8.00 25.59
CA PRO A 10 -4.71 -7.05 25.99
C PRO A 10 -5.51 -7.46 27.23
N ILE A 11 -5.68 -8.77 27.48
CA ILE A 11 -6.43 -9.30 28.63
C ILE A 11 -5.64 -9.06 29.93
N ALA A 12 -4.36 -9.42 29.95
CA ALA A 12 -3.49 -9.20 31.11
C ALA A 12 -3.42 -7.71 31.48
N LEU A 13 -3.46 -6.83 30.48
CA LEU A 13 -3.41 -5.39 30.68
C LEU A 13 -4.69 -4.82 31.31
N LEU A 14 -5.87 -5.36 30.96
CA LEU A 14 -7.14 -4.98 31.60
C LEU A 14 -7.20 -5.45 33.06
N ALA A 15 -6.70 -6.66 33.34
CA ALA A 15 -6.62 -7.20 34.70
C ALA A 15 -5.73 -6.34 35.61
N VAL A 16 -4.54 -5.96 35.13
CA VAL A 16 -3.63 -5.06 35.87
C VAL A 16 -4.27 -3.67 36.06
N ALA A 17 -4.94 -3.14 35.04
CA ALA A 17 -5.63 -1.86 35.18
C ALA A 17 -6.76 -1.92 36.22
N ALA A 18 -7.52 -3.02 36.27
CA ALA A 18 -8.56 -3.24 37.27
C ALA A 18 -7.99 -3.26 38.70
N GLN A 19 -6.86 -3.94 38.91
CA GLN A 19 -6.16 -3.96 40.20
C GLN A 19 -5.73 -2.56 40.63
N VAL A 20 -5.13 -1.78 39.71
CA VAL A 20 -4.72 -0.40 39.99
C VAL A 20 -5.92 0.50 40.29
N LEU A 21 -7.05 0.35 39.58
CA LEU A 21 -8.27 1.12 39.84
C LEU A 21 -8.87 0.82 41.21
N ARG A 22 -9.00 -0.48 41.57
CA ARG A 22 -9.49 -0.93 42.88
C ARG A 22 -8.59 -0.48 44.03
N ALA A 23 -7.27 -0.45 43.81
CA ALA A 23 -6.32 0.02 44.82
C ALA A 23 -6.18 1.55 44.88
N ALA A 24 -6.51 2.28 43.81
CA ALA A 24 -6.51 3.75 43.80
C ALA A 24 -7.67 4.32 44.63
N ARG A 25 -8.87 3.73 44.49
CA ARG A 25 -10.06 4.06 45.29
C ARG A 25 -10.85 2.77 45.61
N PRO A 26 -10.65 2.15 46.79
CA PRO A 26 -11.29 0.88 47.15
C PRO A 26 -12.82 0.91 47.18
N HIS A 27 -13.41 2.05 47.58
CA HIS A 27 -14.86 2.19 47.72
C HIS A 27 -15.55 2.69 46.44
N GLU A 28 -14.82 3.35 45.53
CA GLU A 28 -15.34 3.99 44.31
C GLU A 28 -14.33 3.89 43.15
N PRO A 29 -13.98 2.67 42.69
CA PRO A 29 -12.94 2.49 41.69
C PRO A 29 -13.34 2.99 40.29
N ASP A 30 -14.63 3.13 40.02
CA ASP A 30 -15.22 3.64 38.78
C ASP A 30 -15.05 5.16 38.60
N LEU A 31 -14.82 5.90 39.69
CA LEU A 31 -14.62 7.35 39.70
C LEU A 31 -13.15 7.79 39.57
N VAL A 32 -12.20 6.85 39.59
CA VAL A 32 -10.75 7.15 39.55
C VAL A 32 -10.38 7.97 38.32
N SER A 33 -9.85 9.17 38.51
CA SER A 33 -9.36 10.03 37.42
C SER A 33 -8.09 9.47 36.76
N GLN A 34 -7.73 9.97 35.58
CA GLN A 34 -6.51 9.54 34.88
C GLN A 34 -5.24 9.83 35.71
N ARG A 35 -5.25 10.93 36.47
CA ARG A 35 -4.15 11.33 37.35
C ARG A 35 -4.00 10.35 38.51
N GLU A 36 -5.10 10.05 39.21
CA GLU A 36 -5.09 9.10 40.33
C GLU A 36 -4.65 7.70 39.90
N TYR A 37 -5.06 7.24 38.70
CA TYR A 37 -4.56 5.99 38.15
C TYR A 37 -3.04 6.02 37.87
N ASN A 38 -2.56 7.12 37.28
CA ASN A 38 -1.13 7.26 36.96
C ASN A 38 -0.24 7.35 38.20
N ASP A 39 -0.75 7.89 39.30
CA ASP A 39 -0.06 7.95 40.58
C ASP A 39 -0.13 6.60 41.29
N ALA A 40 -1.32 5.96 41.31
CA ALA A 40 -1.52 4.65 41.91
C ALA A 40 -0.70 3.55 41.23
N ARG A 41 -0.60 3.53 39.89
CA ARG A 41 0.20 2.51 39.18
C ARG A 41 1.67 2.54 39.61
N VAL A 42 2.22 3.73 39.90
CA VAL A 42 3.62 3.88 40.33
C VAL A 42 3.76 3.43 41.77
N ARG A 43 2.86 3.90 42.64
CA ARG A 43 2.81 3.52 44.07
C ARG A 43 2.67 2.01 44.28
N LEU A 44 1.95 1.32 43.41
CA LEU A 44 1.68 -0.13 43.49
C LEU A 44 2.73 -1.00 42.77
N GLY A 45 3.85 -0.42 42.32
CA GLY A 45 4.91 -1.18 41.64
C GLY A 45 4.60 -1.56 40.18
N HIS A 46 3.47 -1.10 39.63
CA HIS A 46 3.08 -1.25 38.22
C HIS A 46 3.58 -0.09 37.33
N GLY A 47 4.71 0.54 37.68
CA GLY A 47 5.25 1.70 36.98
C GLY A 47 5.61 1.47 35.50
N SER A 48 5.75 0.22 35.09
CA SER A 48 5.97 -0.24 33.72
C SER A 48 4.67 -0.38 32.90
N THR A 49 3.50 -0.37 33.54
CA THR A 49 2.19 -0.37 32.87
C THR A 49 1.95 0.97 32.17
N PRO A 50 1.36 1.00 30.96
CA PRO A 50 1.08 2.24 30.25
C PRO A 50 0.25 3.22 31.08
N ARG A 51 0.52 4.51 30.89
CA ARG A 51 -0.28 5.60 31.47
C ARG A 51 -1.72 5.58 30.93
N ALA A 52 -2.65 6.17 31.67
CA ALA A 52 -4.08 6.22 31.34
C ALA A 52 -4.37 6.72 29.91
N ASP A 53 -3.65 7.75 29.44
CA ASP A 53 -3.76 8.30 28.09
C ASP A 53 -3.36 7.28 27.00
N LYS A 54 -2.33 6.47 27.28
CA LYS A 54 -1.86 5.40 26.39
C LYS A 54 -2.80 4.21 26.39
N LEU A 55 -3.45 3.91 27.52
CA LEU A 55 -4.49 2.89 27.60
C LEU A 55 -5.72 3.30 26.77
N VAL A 56 -6.24 4.50 26.98
CA VAL A 56 -7.34 5.07 26.17
C VAL A 56 -7.01 5.05 24.69
N ALA A 57 -5.79 5.44 24.30
CA ALA A 57 -5.36 5.42 22.91
C ALA A 57 -5.23 3.99 22.35
N ARG A 58 -4.72 3.03 23.14
CA ARG A 58 -4.51 1.64 22.72
C ARG A 58 -5.83 0.89 22.56
N PHE A 59 -6.84 1.18 23.39
CA PHE A 59 -8.17 0.58 23.30
C PHE A 59 -9.16 1.42 22.51
N GLY A 60 -8.79 2.63 22.09
CA GLY A 60 -9.61 3.57 21.31
C GLY A 60 -10.95 3.92 21.97
N VAL A 61 -10.98 4.10 23.29
CA VAL A 61 -12.19 4.43 24.06
C VAL A 61 -11.93 5.51 25.10
N SER A 62 -12.97 6.24 25.50
CA SER A 62 -12.84 7.24 26.57
C SER A 62 -12.40 6.60 27.89
N TRP A 63 -11.79 7.40 28.77
CA TRP A 63 -11.30 6.91 30.06
C TRP A 63 -12.40 6.28 30.91
N MET A 64 -13.58 6.90 30.95
CA MET A 64 -14.75 6.37 31.63
C MET A 64 -15.11 4.96 31.13
N VAL A 65 -15.16 4.78 29.81
CA VAL A 65 -15.47 3.50 29.16
C VAL A 65 -14.34 2.48 29.36
N PHE A 66 -13.08 2.91 29.41
CA PHE A 66 -11.96 2.03 29.70
C PHE A 66 -12.02 1.49 31.13
N ARG A 67 -12.27 2.34 32.13
CA ARG A 67 -12.36 1.95 33.54
C ARG A 67 -13.49 0.96 33.78
N ASP A 68 -14.68 1.27 33.27
CA ASP A 68 -15.86 0.41 33.35
C ASP A 68 -15.56 -1.00 32.82
N ARG A 69 -14.86 -1.08 31.67
CA ARG A 69 -14.43 -2.36 31.08
C ARG A 69 -13.37 -3.09 31.89
N ALA A 70 -12.42 -2.37 32.49
CA ALA A 70 -11.42 -2.97 33.34
C ALA A 70 -12.04 -3.55 34.62
N LEU A 71 -12.98 -2.82 35.22
CA LEU A 71 -13.61 -3.22 36.49
C LEU A 71 -14.62 -4.36 36.35
N ASN A 72 -15.30 -4.45 35.20
CA ASN A 72 -16.30 -5.49 34.88
C ASN A 72 -15.72 -6.68 34.09
N ALA A 73 -14.42 -6.94 34.22
CA ALA A 73 -13.69 -7.91 33.41
C ALA A 73 -13.83 -9.39 33.84
N ASP A 74 -14.95 -9.80 34.44
CA ASP A 74 -15.14 -11.21 34.87
C ASP A 74 -15.25 -12.19 33.68
N HIS A 75 -15.43 -11.68 32.45
CA HIS A 75 -15.31 -12.45 31.19
C HIS A 75 -14.51 -11.69 30.10
N PRO A 76 -13.16 -11.69 30.18
CA PRO A 76 -12.29 -10.88 29.33
C PRO A 76 -12.42 -11.10 27.81
N PRO A 77 -12.59 -12.33 27.28
CA PRO A 77 -12.67 -12.56 25.84
C PRO A 77 -13.92 -11.95 25.18
N ARG A 78 -15.06 -11.95 25.88
CA ARG A 78 -16.34 -11.46 25.36
C ARG A 78 -16.39 -9.93 25.36
N ALA A 79 -15.82 -9.28 26.37
CA ALA A 79 -15.72 -7.83 26.43
C ALA A 79 -14.76 -7.27 25.37
N LEU A 80 -13.65 -7.97 25.10
CA LEU A 80 -12.70 -7.61 24.03
C LEU A 80 -13.30 -7.85 22.63
N ALA A 81 -13.99 -8.97 22.42
CA ALA A 81 -14.71 -9.27 21.17
C ALA A 81 -15.87 -8.28 20.92
N MET A 82 -16.64 -7.93 21.94
CA MET A 82 -17.71 -6.91 21.86
C MET A 82 -17.15 -5.50 21.63
N ALA A 83 -15.97 -5.16 22.18
CA ALA A 83 -15.30 -3.89 21.96
C ALA A 83 -14.73 -3.77 20.54
N ALA A 84 -14.11 -4.83 20.02
CA ALA A 84 -13.68 -4.93 18.63
C ALA A 84 -14.87 -4.87 17.66
N MET A 85 -16.00 -5.49 18.01
CA MET A 85 -17.25 -5.40 17.24
C MET A 85 -17.92 -4.01 17.33
N ARG A 86 -17.86 -3.31 18.48
CA ARG A 86 -18.45 -1.97 18.66
C ARG A 86 -17.64 -0.84 18.04
N GLN A 87 -16.32 -1.00 17.88
CA GLN A 87 -15.51 -0.04 17.09
C GLN A 87 -15.76 -0.12 15.57
N VAL A 88 -16.50 -1.13 15.07
CA VAL A 88 -16.63 -1.43 13.63
C VAL A 88 -17.94 -0.95 12.97
N ARG A 89 -18.84 -0.23 13.66
CA ARG A 89 -19.98 0.40 12.95
C ARG A 89 -20.23 1.85 13.35
N ARG A 90 -19.34 2.76 12.93
CA ARG A 90 -19.83 4.08 12.51
C ARG A 90 -20.61 3.85 11.22
N VAL A 91 -21.93 3.86 11.34
CA VAL A 91 -22.85 3.66 10.22
C VAL A 91 -22.60 4.79 9.21
N LEU A 92 -21.93 4.48 8.09
CA LEU A 92 -21.64 5.47 7.04
C LEU A 92 -22.93 6.21 6.66
N THR A 93 -23.00 7.52 6.89
CA THR A 93 -24.19 8.30 6.56
C THR A 93 -24.15 8.80 5.12
N THR A 94 -25.31 9.15 4.56
CA THR A 94 -25.40 9.73 3.21
C THR A 94 -24.60 11.04 3.12
N ALA A 95 -24.69 11.90 4.14
CA ALA A 95 -23.97 13.18 4.19
C ALA A 95 -22.44 12.99 4.22
N GLU A 96 -21.95 11.99 4.95
CA GLU A 96 -20.52 11.63 4.95
C GLU A 96 -20.07 11.11 3.58
N ALA A 97 -20.89 10.28 2.92
CA ALA A 97 -20.59 9.78 1.59
C ALA A 97 -20.55 10.90 0.55
N VAL A 98 -21.52 11.83 0.58
CA VAL A 98 -21.57 13.03 -0.27
C VAL A 98 -20.35 13.92 -0.04
N SER A 99 -20.06 14.26 1.21
CA SER A 99 -18.89 15.09 1.55
C SER A 99 -17.57 14.45 1.12
N ALA A 100 -17.45 13.13 1.24
CA ALA A 100 -16.27 12.41 0.79
C ALA A 100 -16.09 12.48 -0.74
N VAL A 101 -17.18 12.30 -1.50
CA VAL A 101 -17.16 12.40 -2.96
C VAL A 101 -16.86 13.82 -3.43
N GLN A 102 -17.47 14.85 -2.83
CA GLN A 102 -17.16 16.26 -3.12
C GLN A 102 -15.70 16.60 -2.85
N ARG A 103 -15.13 16.10 -1.75
CA ARG A 103 -13.73 16.30 -1.40
C ARG A 103 -12.78 15.64 -2.40
N ALA A 104 -13.11 14.44 -2.87
CA ALA A 104 -12.36 13.76 -3.91
C ALA A 104 -12.42 14.51 -5.25
N ALA A 105 -13.59 14.99 -5.64
CA ALA A 105 -13.79 15.77 -6.86
C ALA A 105 -13.05 17.11 -6.82
N SER A 106 -13.14 17.82 -5.69
CA SER A 106 -12.41 19.08 -5.44
C SER A 106 -10.89 18.87 -5.51
N TYR A 107 -10.39 17.74 -5.00
CA TYR A 107 -8.97 17.39 -5.08
C TYR A 107 -8.50 17.16 -6.51
N LEU A 108 -9.35 16.59 -7.36
CA LEU A 108 -9.07 16.35 -8.78
C LEU A 108 -9.38 17.57 -9.67
N GLY A 109 -10.08 18.59 -9.15
CA GLY A 109 -10.56 19.73 -9.92
C GLY A 109 -11.58 19.34 -11.00
N SER A 110 -12.40 18.32 -10.75
CA SER A 110 -13.31 17.75 -11.75
C SER A 110 -14.78 17.85 -11.32
N GLU A 111 -15.66 18.25 -12.25
CA GLU A 111 -17.12 18.20 -12.08
C GLU A 111 -17.70 16.79 -12.31
N GLU A 112 -16.86 15.88 -12.79
CA GLU A 112 -17.17 14.47 -13.03
C GLU A 112 -16.29 13.55 -12.18
N ILE A 113 -16.87 12.47 -11.64
CA ILE A 113 -16.08 11.50 -10.87
C ILE A 113 -16.54 10.06 -11.07
N SER A 114 -15.60 9.20 -11.46
CA SER A 114 -15.76 7.75 -11.51
C SER A 114 -15.36 7.07 -10.20
N VAL A 115 -15.73 5.80 -10.05
CA VAL A 115 -15.32 4.96 -8.90
C VAL A 115 -13.79 4.84 -8.79
N THR A 116 -13.10 4.70 -9.93
CA THR A 116 -11.64 4.57 -9.97
C THR A 116 -10.96 5.88 -9.56
N GLN A 117 -11.40 7.01 -10.12
CA GLN A 117 -10.91 8.35 -9.78
C GLN A 117 -11.12 8.67 -8.29
N TYR A 118 -12.29 8.33 -7.74
CA TYR A 118 -12.54 8.47 -6.30
C TYR A 118 -11.57 7.63 -5.46
N THR A 119 -11.30 6.38 -5.87
CA THR A 119 -10.41 5.47 -5.14
C THR A 119 -8.98 6.00 -5.13
N GLU A 120 -8.50 6.53 -6.24
CA GLU A 120 -7.18 7.14 -6.36
C GLU A 120 -7.06 8.43 -5.55
N ALA A 121 -8.03 9.34 -5.68
CA ALA A 121 -8.09 10.59 -4.91
C ALA A 121 -8.14 10.31 -3.40
N ARG A 122 -8.96 9.35 -2.96
CA ARG A 122 -9.00 8.89 -1.56
C ARG A 122 -7.62 8.44 -1.09
N ARG A 123 -6.94 7.59 -1.88
CA ARG A 123 -5.60 7.09 -1.52
C ARG A 123 -4.61 8.25 -1.38
N ALA A 124 -4.59 9.18 -2.32
CA ALA A 124 -3.71 10.34 -2.30
C ALA A 124 -3.99 11.28 -1.11
N LEU A 125 -5.27 11.55 -0.83
CA LEU A 125 -5.71 12.37 0.31
C LEU A 125 -5.35 11.73 1.65
N MET A 126 -5.57 10.41 1.81
CA MET A 126 -5.19 9.68 3.02
C MET A 126 -3.66 9.63 3.22
N MET A 127 -2.89 9.48 2.13
CA MET A 127 -1.43 9.53 2.19
C MET A 127 -0.92 10.93 2.58
N ARG A 128 -1.48 12.01 2.00
CA ARG A 128 -1.15 13.40 2.38
C ARG A 128 -1.52 13.70 3.84
N ALA A 129 -2.68 13.23 4.28
CA ALA A 129 -3.13 13.33 5.66
C ALA A 129 -2.18 12.63 6.64
N SER A 130 -1.72 11.43 6.28
CA SER A 130 -0.75 10.66 7.07
C SER A 130 0.63 11.32 7.11
N ALA A 131 1.04 12.04 6.06
CA ALA A 131 2.35 12.68 5.98
C ALA A 131 2.45 14.00 6.76
N ARG A 132 1.34 14.74 6.90
CA ARG A 132 1.33 16.06 7.56
C ARG A 132 1.19 16.03 9.09
N HIS A 133 0.81 14.89 9.67
CA HIS A 133 0.59 14.80 11.11
C HIS A 133 1.32 13.60 11.71
N THR A 134 2.38 13.89 12.47
CA THR A 134 3.05 12.96 13.42
C THR A 134 2.07 12.39 14.47
N HIS A 135 0.89 13.01 14.59
CA HIS A 135 -0.24 12.57 15.42
C HIS A 135 -1.54 12.58 14.61
N ALA A 136 -1.69 11.65 13.66
CA ALA A 136 -2.87 11.47 12.80
C ALA A 136 -4.16 11.02 13.56
N ARG A 137 -4.49 11.65 14.68
CA ARG A 137 -5.60 11.25 15.58
C ARG A 137 -6.96 11.89 15.22
N HIS A 138 -7.03 12.84 14.30
CA HIS A 138 -8.23 13.67 14.10
C HIS A 138 -8.77 13.76 12.67
N LEU A 139 -8.14 13.13 11.67
CA LEU A 139 -8.70 13.11 10.32
C LEU A 139 -9.64 11.91 10.19
N MET A 140 -10.94 12.20 10.04
CA MET A 140 -11.93 11.16 9.78
C MET A 140 -11.56 10.42 8.49
N PRO A 141 -11.40 9.08 8.54
CA PRO A 141 -11.01 8.32 7.36
C PRO A 141 -12.10 8.44 6.30
N MET A 142 -11.70 8.72 5.06
CA MET A 142 -12.64 8.75 3.94
C MET A 142 -13.18 7.32 3.72
N PRO A 143 -14.50 7.17 3.51
CA PRO A 143 -15.11 5.86 3.26
C PRO A 143 -14.60 5.21 1.98
N GLU A 144 -14.60 3.89 1.93
CA GLU A 144 -14.24 3.15 0.72
C GLU A 144 -15.33 3.22 -0.34
N ALA A 145 -14.93 3.19 -1.61
CA ALA A 145 -15.86 3.21 -2.73
C ALA A 145 -16.85 2.03 -2.67
N HIS A 146 -16.37 0.86 -2.25
CA HIS A 146 -17.19 -0.33 -2.06
C HIS A 146 -18.25 -0.13 -0.96
N SER A 147 -17.91 0.51 0.16
CA SER A 147 -18.87 0.79 1.25
C SER A 147 -19.94 1.80 0.83
N ILE A 148 -19.56 2.81 0.05
CA ILE A 148 -20.52 3.75 -0.55
C ILE A 148 -21.44 3.01 -1.53
N GLY A 149 -20.85 2.21 -2.42
CA GLY A 149 -21.55 1.49 -3.48
C GLY A 149 -22.57 0.50 -2.93
N THR A 150 -22.18 -0.32 -1.97
CA THR A 150 -23.04 -1.34 -1.33
C THR A 150 -24.18 -0.73 -0.52
N LYS A 151 -23.96 0.40 0.15
CA LYS A 151 -24.96 0.99 1.05
C LYS A 151 -25.95 1.93 0.38
N PHE A 152 -25.47 2.76 -0.55
CA PHE A 152 -26.27 3.84 -1.13
C PHE A 152 -26.33 3.82 -2.66
N GLY A 153 -25.44 3.05 -3.31
CA GLY A 153 -25.19 3.16 -4.75
C GLY A 153 -24.30 4.35 -5.05
N PHE A 154 -23.14 4.10 -5.65
CA PHE A 154 -22.13 5.13 -5.87
C PHE A 154 -22.65 6.25 -6.79
N ALA A 155 -23.35 5.90 -7.87
CA ALA A 155 -23.97 6.85 -8.79
C ALA A 155 -24.96 7.80 -8.09
N LYS A 156 -25.76 7.28 -7.15
CA LYS A 156 -26.72 8.08 -6.38
C LYS A 156 -26.02 9.11 -5.50
N ILE A 157 -24.90 8.75 -4.88
CA ILE A 157 -24.10 9.66 -4.07
C ILE A 157 -23.38 10.70 -4.93
N VAL A 158 -22.87 10.33 -6.11
CA VAL A 158 -22.26 11.28 -7.06
C VAL A 158 -23.28 12.32 -7.51
N ALA A 159 -24.50 11.89 -7.87
CA ALA A 159 -25.58 12.80 -8.21
C ALA A 159 -25.97 13.71 -7.03
N ALA A 160 -26.11 13.14 -5.81
CA ALA A 160 -26.40 13.91 -4.60
C ALA A 160 -25.29 14.89 -4.20
N ALA A 161 -24.06 14.64 -4.65
CA ALA A 161 -22.92 15.55 -4.49
C ALA A 161 -22.93 16.72 -5.48
N GLY A 162 -23.87 16.76 -6.43
CA GLY A 162 -23.94 17.75 -7.50
C GLY A 162 -22.94 17.51 -8.64
N LEU A 163 -22.40 16.29 -8.74
CA LEU A 163 -21.41 15.91 -9.74
C LEU A 163 -22.04 15.04 -10.82
N ARG A 164 -21.42 15.05 -11.99
CA ARG A 164 -21.79 14.14 -13.09
C ARG A 164 -21.01 12.83 -12.96
N MET A 165 -21.62 11.72 -13.35
CA MET A 165 -20.87 10.51 -13.61
C MET A 165 -20.41 10.52 -15.06
N PRO A 166 -19.13 10.18 -15.35
CA PRO A 166 -18.73 9.95 -16.72
C PRO A 166 -19.62 8.85 -17.32
N PRO A 167 -19.95 8.92 -18.62
CA PRO A 167 -20.76 7.90 -19.28
C PRO A 167 -20.11 6.54 -19.01
N ASN A 168 -20.94 5.57 -18.63
CA ASN A 168 -20.50 4.21 -18.33
C ASN A 168 -20.02 3.60 -19.66
N ARG A 169 -18.76 3.84 -20.03
CA ARG A 169 -18.12 3.16 -21.14
C ARG A 169 -17.90 1.75 -20.65
N GLU A 170 -18.77 0.85 -21.09
CA GLU A 170 -18.53 -0.56 -20.87
C GLU A 170 -17.11 -0.85 -21.38
N PRO A 171 -16.23 -1.37 -20.51
CA PRO A 171 -14.90 -1.75 -20.95
C PRO A 171 -15.04 -2.69 -22.14
N PRO A 172 -14.20 -2.55 -23.19
CA PRO A 172 -14.30 -3.40 -24.37
C PRO A 172 -14.27 -4.86 -23.92
N LEU A 173 -15.32 -5.59 -24.30
CA LEU A 173 -15.44 -7.01 -24.01
C LEU A 173 -14.52 -7.78 -24.95
N MET A 174 -13.57 -8.52 -24.38
CA MET A 174 -12.58 -9.28 -25.13
C MET A 174 -12.74 -10.77 -24.83
N SER A 175 -12.71 -11.59 -25.88
CA SER A 175 -12.67 -13.04 -25.73
C SER A 175 -11.35 -13.43 -25.05
N ARG A 176 -11.37 -14.52 -24.26
CA ARG A 176 -10.16 -14.96 -23.57
C ARG A 176 -9.08 -15.45 -24.55
N ALA A 177 -9.46 -16.01 -25.69
CA ALA A 177 -8.52 -16.37 -26.76
C ALA A 177 -7.82 -15.13 -27.34
N ASP A 178 -8.56 -14.03 -27.57
CA ASP A 178 -7.96 -12.78 -28.04
C ASP A 178 -7.08 -12.14 -26.96
N ALA A 179 -7.49 -12.24 -25.69
CA ALA A 179 -6.68 -11.79 -24.56
C ALA A 179 -5.36 -12.59 -24.45
N ILE A 180 -5.38 -13.90 -24.71
CA ILE A 180 -4.17 -14.72 -24.80
C ILE A 180 -3.29 -14.25 -25.96
N CYS A 181 -3.88 -13.89 -27.10
CA CYS A 181 -3.13 -13.32 -28.21
C CYS A 181 -2.44 -12.01 -27.88
N VAL A 182 -3.19 -11.06 -27.35
CA VAL A 182 -2.61 -9.79 -26.91
C VAL A 182 -1.53 -10.04 -25.84
N PHE A 183 -1.75 -10.97 -24.91
CA PHE A 183 -0.78 -11.28 -23.88
C PHE A 183 0.53 -11.85 -24.44
N ILE A 184 0.46 -12.81 -25.37
CA ILE A 184 1.66 -13.37 -26.01
C ILE A 184 2.40 -12.31 -26.81
N GLU A 185 1.70 -11.41 -27.51
CA GLU A 185 2.32 -10.32 -28.27
C GLU A 185 3.01 -9.30 -27.36
N VAL A 186 2.44 -9.01 -26.20
CA VAL A 186 2.97 -8.01 -25.25
C VAL A 186 4.08 -8.59 -24.38
N TYR A 187 3.95 -9.84 -23.94
CA TYR A 187 4.80 -10.43 -22.90
C TYR A 187 5.68 -11.59 -23.40
N GLY A 188 5.42 -12.14 -24.58
CA GLY A 188 6.26 -13.18 -25.22
C GLY A 188 6.12 -14.59 -24.64
N PHE A 189 5.11 -14.87 -23.81
CA PHE A 189 4.87 -16.20 -23.23
C PHE A 189 3.39 -16.49 -23.00
N MET A 190 3.05 -17.77 -22.78
CA MET A 190 1.68 -18.22 -22.50
C MET A 190 1.19 -17.73 -21.12
N PRO A 191 0.07 -16.99 -21.03
CA PRO A 191 -0.48 -16.53 -19.75
C PRO A 191 -1.15 -17.64 -18.95
N ARG A 192 -1.14 -17.53 -17.63
CA ARG A 192 -2.05 -18.27 -16.73
C ARG A 192 -3.41 -17.58 -16.64
N LYS A 193 -4.38 -18.29 -16.07
CA LYS A 193 -5.74 -17.75 -15.81
C LYS A 193 -5.71 -16.42 -15.03
N ASP A 194 -4.85 -16.32 -14.02
CA ASP A 194 -4.74 -15.14 -13.17
C ASP A 194 -4.04 -13.97 -13.88
N ASP A 195 -3.10 -14.26 -14.79
CA ASP A 195 -2.38 -13.25 -15.56
C ASP A 195 -3.32 -12.51 -16.52
N LEU A 196 -4.23 -13.24 -17.16
CA LEU A 196 -5.28 -12.63 -18.00
C LEU A 196 -6.20 -11.74 -17.16
N THR A 197 -6.60 -12.21 -15.97
CA THR A 197 -7.47 -11.45 -15.07
C THR A 197 -6.79 -10.18 -14.58
N TRP A 198 -5.49 -10.24 -14.29
CA TRP A 198 -4.67 -9.07 -13.98
C TRP A 198 -4.56 -8.12 -15.17
N MET A 199 -4.24 -8.61 -16.36
CA MET A 199 -4.12 -7.81 -17.59
C MET A 199 -5.42 -7.08 -17.90
N GLY A 200 -6.57 -7.76 -17.83
CA GLY A 200 -7.88 -7.15 -18.03
C GLY A 200 -8.15 -6.00 -17.06
N ARG A 201 -7.84 -6.18 -15.77
CA ARG A 201 -7.97 -5.11 -14.78
C ARG A 201 -7.01 -3.94 -15.01
N ALA A 202 -5.77 -4.24 -15.37
CA ALA A 202 -4.72 -3.23 -15.57
C ALA A 202 -5.01 -2.33 -16.78
N HIS A 203 -5.60 -2.90 -17.83
CA HIS A 203 -5.87 -2.21 -19.10
C HIS A 203 -7.33 -1.80 -19.29
N GLY A 204 -8.20 -2.01 -18.29
CA GLY A 204 -9.62 -1.67 -18.38
C GLY A 204 -10.36 -2.47 -19.44
N ILE A 205 -9.98 -3.74 -19.65
CA ILE A 205 -10.60 -4.68 -20.59
C ILE A 205 -11.42 -5.68 -19.78
N GLN A 206 -12.69 -5.86 -20.15
CA GLN A 206 -13.51 -6.91 -19.56
C GLN A 206 -13.29 -8.20 -20.33
N LEU A 207 -12.88 -9.25 -19.62
CA LEU A 207 -12.75 -10.58 -20.21
C LEU A 207 -14.10 -11.28 -20.15
N MET A 208 -14.48 -11.97 -21.23
CA MET A 208 -15.62 -12.89 -21.19
C MET A 208 -15.42 -13.93 -20.06
N SER A 209 -16.51 -14.29 -19.37
CA SER A 209 -16.41 -15.19 -18.22
C SER A 209 -15.81 -16.53 -18.66
N ALA A 210 -14.75 -16.94 -17.96
CA ALA A 210 -14.17 -18.26 -18.19
C ALA A 210 -15.17 -19.32 -17.72
N ASP A 211 -15.61 -20.18 -18.62
CA ASP A 211 -16.19 -21.43 -18.18
C ASP A 211 -15.10 -22.24 -17.47
N LYS A 212 -15.41 -22.87 -16.32
CA LYS A 212 -14.39 -23.42 -15.40
C LYS A 212 -13.46 -24.46 -16.06
N TYR A 213 -13.88 -25.04 -17.19
CA TYR A 213 -13.23 -26.16 -17.87
C TYR A 213 -12.57 -25.79 -19.21
N LEU A 214 -12.58 -24.51 -19.64
CA LEU A 214 -12.24 -24.14 -21.03
C LEU A 214 -10.89 -23.44 -21.24
N HIS A 215 -10.09 -23.17 -20.20
CA HIS A 215 -8.85 -22.39 -20.39
C HIS A 215 -7.85 -23.06 -21.35
N SER A 216 -7.78 -24.40 -21.36
CA SER A 216 -6.98 -25.18 -22.31
C SER A 216 -7.50 -25.08 -23.75
N VAL A 217 -8.83 -25.03 -23.93
CA VAL A 217 -9.48 -24.84 -25.24
C VAL A 217 -9.20 -23.44 -25.76
N GLU A 218 -9.35 -22.41 -24.94
CA GLU A 218 -9.04 -21.01 -25.28
C GLU A 218 -7.58 -20.83 -25.68
N ALA A 219 -6.66 -21.47 -24.95
CA ALA A 219 -5.23 -21.46 -25.25
C ALA A 219 -4.92 -22.15 -26.58
N LYS A 220 -5.55 -23.31 -26.85
CA LYS A 220 -5.42 -24.01 -28.12
C LYS A 220 -5.93 -23.16 -29.29
N THR A 221 -7.12 -22.56 -29.16
CA THR A 221 -7.69 -21.66 -30.17
C THR A 221 -6.82 -20.43 -30.42
N ALA A 222 -6.23 -19.85 -29.37
CA ALA A 222 -5.29 -18.74 -29.53
C ALA A 222 -4.04 -19.16 -30.33
N LEU A 223 -3.45 -20.31 -30.01
CA LEU A 223 -2.27 -20.85 -30.70
C LEU A 223 -2.53 -21.17 -32.17
N GLU A 224 -3.67 -21.80 -32.48
CA GLU A 224 -4.12 -22.04 -33.85
C GLU A 224 -4.23 -20.72 -34.64
N ARG A 225 -4.74 -19.65 -34.01
CA ARG A 225 -4.81 -18.31 -34.62
C ARG A 225 -3.44 -17.70 -34.87
N PHE A 226 -2.48 -17.80 -33.94
CA PHE A 226 -1.12 -17.30 -34.20
C PHE A 226 -0.43 -18.06 -35.33
N ALA A 227 -0.54 -19.39 -35.32
CA ALA A 227 0.02 -20.24 -36.35
C ALA A 227 -0.55 -19.87 -37.73
N SER A 228 -1.87 -19.66 -37.83
CA SER A 228 -2.52 -19.23 -39.08
C SER A 228 -2.05 -17.86 -39.59
N ARG A 229 -1.50 -17.02 -38.71
CA ARG A 229 -0.95 -15.69 -39.02
C ARG A 229 0.57 -15.70 -39.25
N GLY A 230 1.19 -16.89 -39.30
CA GLY A 230 2.64 -17.04 -39.46
C GLY A 230 3.46 -16.47 -38.30
N ARG A 231 2.85 -16.29 -37.12
CA ARG A 231 3.52 -15.72 -35.94
C ARG A 231 4.07 -16.85 -35.06
N TRP A 232 5.27 -16.65 -34.54
CA TRP A 232 5.90 -17.59 -33.62
C TRP A 232 5.06 -17.73 -32.34
N CYS A 233 4.77 -18.98 -31.96
CA CYS A 233 4.07 -19.31 -30.74
C CYS A 233 5.06 -19.86 -29.71
N PRO A 234 5.02 -19.39 -28.45
CA PRO A 234 5.72 -20.09 -27.39
C PRO A 234 5.13 -21.51 -27.25
N PRO A 235 5.96 -22.55 -27.04
CA PRO A 235 5.45 -23.90 -26.78
C PRO A 235 4.50 -23.87 -25.57
N ILE A 236 3.52 -24.78 -25.54
CA ILE A 236 2.68 -25.05 -24.35
C ILE A 236 3.58 -25.70 -23.30
N SER A 237 4.46 -24.90 -22.74
CA SER A 237 5.30 -25.28 -21.63
C SER A 237 4.38 -25.31 -20.40
N THR A 238 4.41 -26.42 -19.67
CA THR A 238 4.10 -26.46 -18.24
C THR A 238 5.10 -25.55 -17.51
N ARG A 239 4.94 -24.23 -17.65
CA ARG A 239 5.82 -23.25 -17.02
C ARG A 239 5.40 -23.08 -15.56
N GLY A 240 5.72 -24.10 -14.79
CA GLY A 240 6.15 -23.97 -13.41
C GLY A 240 7.37 -24.87 -13.30
N LEU A 241 8.58 -24.32 -13.36
CA LEU A 241 9.84 -24.91 -12.85
C LEU A 241 11.12 -24.17 -13.29
N VAL A 242 11.07 -22.99 -13.91
CA VAL A 242 12.26 -22.13 -13.98
C VAL A 242 11.96 -20.88 -13.16
N ARG A 243 12.52 -20.85 -11.94
CA ARG A 243 12.54 -19.62 -11.14
C ARG A 243 13.44 -18.60 -11.85
N PRO A 244 13.25 -17.28 -11.64
CA PRO A 244 14.13 -16.25 -12.20
C PRO A 244 15.64 -16.48 -11.94
N GLU A 245 15.95 -17.33 -10.95
CA GLU A 245 17.27 -17.77 -10.49
C GLU A 245 18.00 -18.72 -11.46
N GLN A 246 17.30 -19.36 -12.41
CA GLN A 246 17.85 -20.43 -13.28
C GLN A 246 17.96 -20.02 -14.75
N TRP A 247 18.27 -18.74 -15.02
CA TRP A 247 18.37 -18.18 -16.38
C TRP A 247 19.80 -18.24 -16.96
N GLU A 248 20.76 -18.79 -16.21
CA GLU A 248 22.19 -18.77 -16.57
C GLU A 248 22.56 -19.76 -17.69
N ASP A 249 21.68 -20.72 -18.04
CA ASP A 249 21.95 -21.77 -19.03
C ASP A 249 21.25 -21.56 -20.40
N ILE A 250 20.68 -20.37 -20.66
CA ILE A 250 20.07 -20.08 -21.97
C ILE A 250 21.09 -19.36 -22.85
N GLU A 251 21.49 -20.03 -23.95
CA GLU A 251 22.35 -19.47 -24.99
C GLU A 251 21.86 -18.11 -25.50
N ASP A 252 22.85 -17.30 -25.84
CA ASP A 252 22.90 -15.84 -25.78
C ASP A 252 21.70 -15.07 -26.38
N THR A 253 20.87 -14.52 -25.48
CA THR A 253 19.88 -13.46 -25.75
C THR A 253 20.20 -12.18 -24.96
N SER A 254 21.49 -11.90 -24.73
CA SER A 254 22.01 -10.81 -23.89
C SER A 254 21.47 -9.42 -24.28
N GLY A 255 21.33 -9.11 -25.57
CA GLY A 255 20.85 -7.80 -26.03
C GLY A 255 19.39 -7.51 -25.69
N ILE A 256 18.52 -8.52 -25.77
CA ILE A 256 17.08 -8.38 -25.51
C ILE A 256 16.82 -8.39 -24.00
N LEU A 257 17.53 -9.25 -23.25
CA LEU A 257 17.42 -9.33 -21.80
C LEU A 257 17.96 -8.08 -21.10
N ALA A 258 19.03 -7.46 -21.61
CA ALA A 258 19.52 -6.17 -21.09
C ALA A 258 18.48 -5.06 -21.29
N GLY A 259 17.86 -4.97 -22.48
CA GLY A 259 16.80 -4.01 -22.76
C GLY A 259 15.52 -4.22 -21.92
N LEU A 260 15.18 -5.48 -21.63
CA LEU A 260 14.03 -5.83 -20.79
C LEU A 260 14.30 -5.67 -19.30
N ALA A 261 15.53 -5.89 -18.83
CA ALA A 261 15.92 -5.65 -17.43
C ALA A 261 15.88 -4.16 -17.06
N ILE A 262 16.16 -3.27 -18.02
CA ILE A 262 16.01 -1.82 -17.89
C ILE A 262 14.52 -1.42 -17.81
N LYS A 263 13.65 -2.08 -18.61
CA LYS A 263 12.23 -1.72 -18.76
C LYS A 263 11.30 -2.36 -17.71
N TYR A 264 11.67 -3.54 -17.21
CA TYR A 264 10.90 -4.34 -16.23
C TYR A 264 11.82 -4.96 -15.17
N PRO A 265 12.31 -4.19 -14.20
CA PRO A 265 13.15 -4.76 -13.15
C PRO A 265 12.36 -5.80 -12.37
N ARG A 266 12.93 -7.00 -12.26
CA ARG A 266 12.37 -8.13 -11.51
C ARG A 266 11.94 -7.66 -10.11
N LYS A 267 10.76 -8.09 -9.68
CA LYS A 267 10.39 -8.00 -8.25
C LYS A 267 11.30 -9.00 -7.52
N ARG A 268 12.30 -8.49 -6.80
CA ARG A 268 13.25 -9.30 -6.04
C ARG A 268 12.53 -10.22 -5.05
N ALA A 269 13.08 -11.41 -4.84
CA ALA A 269 12.62 -12.32 -3.80
C ALA A 269 12.74 -11.65 -2.42
N ALA A 270 11.95 -12.10 -1.43
CA ALA A 270 11.85 -11.44 -0.12
C ALA A 270 13.17 -11.36 0.67
N ASP A 271 14.13 -12.20 0.30
CA ASP A 271 15.51 -12.31 0.78
C ASP A 271 16.53 -11.49 -0.04
N GLN A 272 16.22 -11.16 -1.30
CA GLN A 272 17.05 -10.33 -2.17
C GLN A 272 16.75 -8.83 -1.94
N GLY A 273 17.22 -8.28 -0.83
CA GLY A 273 17.19 -6.83 -0.60
C GLY A 273 18.01 -6.06 -1.65
N HIS A 274 17.71 -4.78 -1.89
CA HIS A 274 18.64 -3.93 -2.64
C HIS A 274 19.89 -3.65 -1.81
N THR A 275 21.07 -3.68 -2.44
CA THR A 275 22.35 -3.34 -1.82
C THR A 275 22.55 -1.83 -1.83
N LEU A 276 23.52 -1.33 -1.04
CA LEU A 276 23.85 0.10 -1.04
C LEU A 276 24.38 0.55 -2.41
N GLU A 277 25.16 -0.30 -3.07
CA GLU A 277 25.74 -0.02 -4.39
C GLU A 277 24.66 0.12 -5.46
N GLU A 278 23.66 -0.76 -5.46
CA GLU A 278 22.54 -0.65 -6.39
C GLU A 278 21.67 0.59 -6.14
N VAL A 279 21.58 1.03 -4.88
CA VAL A 279 20.94 2.31 -4.55
C VAL A 279 21.77 3.49 -5.09
N ARG A 280 23.10 3.44 -5.00
CA ARG A 280 23.99 4.46 -5.60
C ARG A 280 23.84 4.49 -7.14
N SER A 281 23.88 3.33 -7.80
CA SER A 281 23.67 3.22 -9.25
C SER A 281 22.29 3.72 -9.67
N ALA A 282 21.25 3.44 -8.89
CA ALA A 282 19.91 3.96 -9.16
C ALA A 282 19.81 5.49 -9.01
N ILE A 283 20.55 6.08 -8.06
CA ILE A 283 20.64 7.54 -7.90
C ILE A 283 21.37 8.15 -9.10
N ALA A 284 22.46 7.53 -9.57
CA ALA A 284 23.16 7.96 -10.78
C ALA A 284 22.26 7.91 -12.03
N LEU A 285 21.54 6.80 -12.26
CA LEU A 285 20.58 6.68 -13.35
C LEU A 285 19.44 7.70 -13.26
N ALA A 286 19.01 8.04 -12.03
CA ALA A 286 18.01 9.08 -11.83
C ALA A 286 18.53 10.48 -12.22
N TRP A 287 19.82 10.76 -11.98
CA TRP A 287 20.47 11.98 -12.44
C TRP A 287 20.57 12.05 -13.97
N ASP A 288 20.90 10.94 -14.63
CA ASP A 288 21.01 10.88 -16.10
C ASP A 288 19.67 11.12 -16.81
N ALA A 289 18.57 10.74 -16.16
CA ALA A 289 17.23 10.92 -16.71
C ALA A 289 16.62 12.30 -16.43
N LEU A 290 17.31 13.19 -15.70
CA LEU A 290 16.86 14.56 -15.46
C LEU A 290 17.37 15.53 -16.54
N PRO A 291 16.58 16.56 -16.91
CA PRO A 291 17.08 17.64 -17.76
C PRO A 291 18.31 18.33 -17.15
N LYS A 292 19.28 18.73 -17.99
CA LYS A 292 20.50 19.43 -17.57
C LYS A 292 20.15 20.65 -16.69
N GLY A 293 20.91 20.84 -15.61
CA GLY A 293 20.73 21.94 -14.65
C GLY A 293 19.68 21.70 -13.56
N GLN A 294 18.99 20.55 -13.57
CA GLN A 294 18.04 20.19 -12.50
C GLN A 294 18.69 19.36 -11.40
N SER A 295 18.36 19.66 -10.14
CA SER A 295 18.75 18.84 -8.99
C SER A 295 17.83 17.63 -8.78
N LEU A 296 18.41 16.51 -8.34
CA LEU A 296 17.66 15.31 -7.97
C LEU A 296 17.05 15.48 -6.56
N THR A 297 15.75 15.76 -6.50
CA THR A 297 14.96 15.78 -5.26
C THR A 297 14.23 14.45 -5.06
N VAL A 298 13.65 14.21 -3.86
CA VAL A 298 12.83 13.00 -3.59
C VAL A 298 11.64 12.90 -4.55
N GLU A 299 10.98 14.02 -4.84
CA GLU A 299 9.83 14.07 -5.76
C GLU A 299 10.24 13.76 -7.20
N ARG A 300 11.38 14.31 -7.66
CA ARG A 300 11.94 14.04 -8.99
C ARG A 300 12.46 12.60 -9.12
N TYR A 301 13.08 12.08 -8.08
CA TYR A 301 13.45 10.67 -8.02
C TYR A 301 12.19 9.79 -8.16
N ALA A 302 11.08 10.14 -7.50
CA ALA A 302 9.83 9.40 -7.60
C ALA A 302 9.18 9.46 -8.99
N SER A 303 9.30 10.58 -9.72
CA SER A 303 8.78 10.71 -11.09
C SER A 303 9.58 9.88 -12.08
N VAL A 304 10.90 9.89 -11.97
CA VAL A 304 11.82 9.13 -12.84
C VAL A 304 11.82 7.63 -12.52
N ARG A 305 11.54 7.25 -11.26
CA ARG A 305 11.49 5.86 -10.82
C ARG A 305 10.57 4.98 -11.68
N ARG A 306 9.40 5.49 -12.05
CA ARG A 306 8.39 4.69 -12.76
C ARG A 306 8.81 4.37 -14.19
N THR A 307 9.56 5.26 -14.82
CA THR A 307 10.03 5.09 -16.20
C THR A 307 11.34 4.32 -16.27
N GLN A 308 12.20 4.46 -15.26
CA GLN A 308 13.55 3.86 -15.21
C GLN A 308 13.63 2.61 -14.31
N GLY A 309 12.50 2.15 -13.76
CA GLY A 309 12.48 0.93 -12.95
C GLY A 309 13.28 1.00 -11.64
N LEU A 310 13.51 2.20 -11.10
CA LEU A 310 14.40 2.40 -9.95
C LEU A 310 13.76 1.89 -8.62
N PRO A 311 14.56 1.63 -7.57
CA PRO A 311 14.05 1.27 -6.25
C PRO A 311 13.07 2.33 -5.70
N HIS A 312 12.09 1.89 -4.92
CA HIS A 312 11.21 2.82 -4.22
C HIS A 312 12.03 3.70 -3.26
N TYR A 313 11.74 5.01 -3.18
CA TYR A 313 12.45 5.93 -2.26
C TYR A 313 12.53 5.37 -0.83
N GLY A 314 11.42 4.88 -0.28
CA GLY A 314 11.40 4.25 1.04
C GLY A 314 12.31 3.03 1.18
N THR A 315 12.55 2.29 0.10
CA THR A 315 13.51 1.18 0.06
C THR A 315 14.94 1.71 0.01
N ALA A 316 15.24 2.63 -0.90
CA ALA A 316 16.54 3.29 -1.00
C ALA A 316 16.96 3.98 0.30
N HIS A 317 16.02 4.69 0.94
CA HIS A 317 16.23 5.37 2.21
C HIS A 317 16.53 4.39 3.36
N LYS A 318 15.78 3.29 3.47
CA LYS A 318 16.03 2.25 4.49
C LYS A 318 17.40 1.60 4.31
N ILE A 319 17.83 1.38 3.07
CA ILE A 319 19.13 0.77 2.78
C ILE A 319 20.27 1.74 3.08
N ALA A 320 20.12 3.01 2.69
CA ALA A 320 21.07 4.06 3.06
C ALA A 320 21.24 4.11 4.59
N GLN A 321 20.14 4.13 5.35
CA GLN A 321 20.18 4.14 6.82
C GLN A 321 20.87 2.91 7.41
N ARG A 322 20.58 1.71 6.87
CA ARG A 322 21.24 0.45 7.32
C ARG A 322 22.76 0.47 7.12
N ASN A 323 23.26 1.29 6.21
CA ASN A 323 24.69 1.42 5.91
C ASN A 323 25.28 2.74 6.43
N GLY A 324 24.68 3.34 7.46
CA GLY A 324 25.24 4.52 8.13
C GLY A 324 25.22 5.82 7.30
N THR A 325 24.40 5.89 6.25
CA THR A 325 24.27 7.07 5.40
C THR A 325 22.79 7.46 5.21
N THR A 326 22.51 8.47 4.40
CA THR A 326 21.14 8.88 4.07
C THR A 326 20.96 8.99 2.57
N PHE A 327 19.73 8.84 2.09
CA PHE A 327 19.42 9.07 0.68
C PHE A 327 19.90 10.45 0.21
N ALA A 328 19.69 11.50 1.01
CA ALA A 328 20.14 12.85 0.67
C ALA A 328 21.66 12.96 0.58
N GLN A 329 22.40 12.28 1.46
CA GLN A 329 23.85 12.23 1.40
C GLN A 329 24.33 11.48 0.15
N LEU A 330 23.72 10.34 -0.19
CA LEU A 330 24.04 9.61 -1.43
C LEU A 330 23.77 10.44 -2.69
N VAL A 331 22.68 11.22 -2.71
CA VAL A 331 22.40 12.15 -3.82
C VAL A 331 23.45 13.26 -3.90
N ARG A 332 23.89 13.81 -2.77
CA ARG A 332 24.93 14.83 -2.70
C ARG A 332 26.29 14.27 -3.17
N ASP A 333 26.67 13.10 -2.68
CA ASP A 333 27.92 12.43 -3.06
C ASP A 333 27.98 12.18 -4.58
N GLU A 334 26.86 11.77 -5.19
CA GLU A 334 26.76 11.58 -6.65
C GLU A 334 26.83 12.91 -7.41
N ALA A 335 26.19 13.96 -6.89
CA ALA A 335 26.27 15.30 -7.49
C ALA A 335 27.71 15.83 -7.46
N ASP A 336 28.41 15.66 -6.34
CA ASP A 336 29.82 16.05 -6.19
C ASP A 336 30.72 15.22 -7.11
N ALA A 337 30.47 13.91 -7.23
CA ALA A 337 31.21 13.03 -8.14
C ALA A 337 31.04 13.45 -9.60
N ARG A 338 29.83 13.82 -10.02
CA ARG A 338 29.53 14.33 -11.36
C ARG A 338 30.17 15.68 -11.62
N SER A 339 30.08 16.60 -10.67
CA SER A 339 30.77 17.90 -10.76
C SER A 339 32.28 17.76 -10.92
N ARG A 340 32.90 16.73 -10.33
CA ARG A 340 34.33 16.41 -10.54
C ARG A 340 34.60 15.82 -11.92
N ARG A 341 33.69 15.01 -12.47
CA ARG A 341 33.81 14.42 -13.83
C ARG A 341 33.64 15.46 -14.93
N ASP A 342 32.71 16.39 -14.75
CA ASP A 342 32.48 17.51 -15.67
C ASP A 342 33.61 18.57 -15.59
N GLY A 343 34.55 18.40 -14.65
CA GLY A 343 35.71 19.26 -14.39
C GLY A 343 36.99 18.92 -15.17
N ARG A 344 36.93 18.70 -16.49
CA ARG A 344 38.04 18.89 -17.45
C ARG A 344 37.43 19.47 -18.74
N THR A 345 37.76 20.67 -19.21
CA THR A 345 39.03 21.41 -19.19
C THR A 345 38.83 22.89 -18.82
N LYS A 346 39.43 23.34 -17.70
CA LYS A 346 40.07 24.68 -17.72
C LYS A 346 41.48 24.48 -18.25
N SER A 347 41.57 24.51 -19.56
CA SER A 347 42.77 24.80 -20.34
C SER A 347 42.28 25.75 -21.42
N ASP A 348 42.11 27.01 -21.00
CA ASP A 348 42.80 28.18 -21.55
C ASP A 348 42.88 29.24 -20.46
#